data_AF-A0A3C1ZX90-F1
#
_entry.id   AF-A0A3C1ZX90-F1
#
_cell.length_a   1.000
_cell.length_b   1.000
_cell.length_c   1.000
_cell.angle_alpha   90.00
_cell.angle_beta   90.00
_cell.angle_gamma   90.00
#
_symmetry.space_group_name_H-M   'P 1'
#
loop_
_entity.id
_entity.type
_entity.pdbx_description
1 polymer ?
#
loop_
_entity_poly.entity_id
_entity_poly.type
_entity_poly.pdbx_seq_one_letter_code
_entity_poly.pdbx_strand_id
1 'polypeptide(L)'
;MSVQILIDIKPAEAYLILENKKASFKELLRYTLIDLVVKKVLALEFREMEGEDNPLGYVSRGVLYSTYSSAPFENVFLSHFRFDSDLEYDLPSLAKVAYQKAEKMGTFVFHYMAQGEMVVSCLKVGFWQKLLGNIRLNEHGERQRKKLQDALHYLVASLPADLSEHPEAVTKLLQSIGGNLYLLEAYDKSSFERLSGIFSEVEDEHYRQLRAQDSGFVFVDSAVFWAITSDFDSGYDSASSTHGDGGSGCGGDSGCSGCGGCGGCGG
;
A
#
# COMPACT_ATOMS: atom_id res chain seq x y z
N MET A 1 3.51 -26.45 6.00
CA MET A 1 2.93 -25.35 6.81
C MET A 1 1.75 -24.78 6.04
N SER A 2 0.79 -24.13 6.70
CA SER A 2 -0.40 -23.59 6.03
C SER A 2 -0.22 -22.10 5.73
N VAL A 3 -0.54 -21.70 4.50
CA VAL A 3 -0.60 -20.30 4.03
C VAL A 3 -1.96 -19.65 4.26
N GLN A 4 -2.90 -20.35 4.91
CA GLN A 4 -4.28 -19.89 5.10
C GLN A 4 -4.38 -18.51 5.76
N ILE A 5 -3.48 -18.22 6.72
CA ILE A 5 -3.44 -16.91 7.37
C ILE A 5 -3.20 -15.76 6.39
N LEU A 6 -2.45 -15.98 5.30
CA LEU A 6 -2.20 -14.99 4.24
C LEU A 6 -3.38 -14.85 3.26
N ILE A 7 -4.33 -15.78 3.28
CA ILE A 7 -5.57 -15.68 2.49
C ILE A 7 -6.62 -14.88 3.26
N ASP A 8 -6.69 -15.11 4.58
CA ASP A 8 -7.74 -14.54 5.42
C ASP A 8 -7.47 -13.09 5.83
N ILE A 9 -6.21 -12.66 5.87
CA ILE A 9 -5.80 -11.34 6.34
C ILE A 9 -5.62 -10.36 5.18
N LYS A 10 -5.91 -9.07 5.38
CA LYS A 10 -5.57 -8.04 4.38
C LYS A 10 -4.11 -7.55 4.54
N PRO A 11 -3.44 -7.08 3.47
CA PRO A 11 -2.02 -6.72 3.54
C PRO A 11 -1.68 -5.64 4.56
N ALA A 12 -2.47 -4.56 4.65
CA ALA A 12 -2.26 -3.53 5.67
C ALA A 12 -2.39 -4.08 7.10
N GLU A 13 -3.30 -5.01 7.32
CA GLU A 13 -3.51 -5.68 8.60
C GLU A 13 -2.33 -6.59 8.97
N ALA A 14 -1.86 -7.39 8.01
CA ALA A 14 -0.69 -8.23 8.16
C ALA A 14 0.57 -7.42 8.40
N TYR A 15 0.78 -6.34 7.66
CA TYR A 15 1.89 -5.41 7.87
C TYR A 15 1.88 -4.83 9.29
N LEU A 16 0.71 -4.39 9.77
CA LEU A 16 0.56 -3.89 11.14
C LEU A 16 0.98 -4.92 12.18
N ILE A 17 0.63 -6.20 11.96
CA ILE A 17 1.00 -7.29 12.86
C ILE A 17 2.50 -7.62 12.75
N LEU A 18 3.05 -7.70 11.55
CA LEU A 18 4.46 -8.03 11.31
C LEU A 18 5.40 -6.97 11.91
N GLU A 19 5.17 -5.70 11.57
CA GLU A 19 6.05 -4.59 11.94
C GLU A 19 5.69 -3.98 13.31
N ASN A 20 4.45 -4.12 13.77
CA ASN A 20 4.00 -3.71 15.10
C ASN A 20 4.41 -2.26 15.42
N LYS A 21 5.43 -2.05 16.27
CA LYS A 21 5.93 -0.73 16.66
C LYS A 21 6.63 0.03 15.53
N LYS A 22 7.09 -0.69 14.50
CA LYS A 22 7.75 -0.12 13.32
C LYS A 22 6.78 0.18 12.18
N ALA A 23 5.52 -0.26 12.30
CA ALA A 23 4.53 -0.04 11.27
C ALA A 23 4.32 1.47 11.07
N SER A 24 4.52 1.95 9.85
CA SER A 24 4.29 3.35 9.50
C SER A 24 2.91 3.55 8.88
N PHE A 25 2.38 4.76 8.98
CA PHE A 25 1.08 5.10 8.40
C PHE A 25 1.11 5.07 6.87
N LYS A 26 2.19 5.58 6.27
CA LYS A 26 2.45 5.54 4.83
C LYS A 26 2.34 4.11 4.30
N GLU A 27 2.97 3.18 4.99
CA GLU A 27 2.99 1.76 4.62
C GLU A 27 1.62 1.09 4.70
N LEU A 28 0.83 1.39 5.73
CA LEU A 28 -0.55 0.87 5.81
C LEU A 28 -1.41 1.32 4.62
N LEU A 29 -1.29 2.59 4.23
CA LEU A 29 -2.02 3.11 3.08
C LEU A 29 -1.49 2.51 1.77
N ARG A 30 -0.17 2.40 1.63
CA ARG A 30 0.49 1.78 0.47
C ARG A 30 0.04 0.33 0.25
N TYR A 31 0.11 -0.50 1.29
CA TYR A 31 -0.34 -1.90 1.20
C TYR A 31 -1.84 -2.03 1.01
N THR A 32 -2.65 -1.07 1.49
CA THR A 32 -4.08 -1.01 1.17
C THR A 32 -4.30 -0.76 -0.32
N LEU A 33 -3.60 0.22 -0.91
CA LEU A 33 -3.71 0.54 -2.33
C LEU A 33 -3.25 -0.63 -3.20
N ILE A 34 -2.09 -1.21 -2.89
CA ILE A 34 -1.52 -2.34 -3.66
C ILE A 34 -2.51 -3.50 -3.69
N ASP A 35 -3.14 -3.85 -2.55
CA ASP A 35 -4.15 -4.92 -2.53
C ASP A 35 -5.34 -4.63 -3.44
N LEU A 36 -5.82 -3.37 -3.46
CA LEU A 36 -6.93 -2.95 -4.33
C LEU A 36 -6.57 -3.02 -5.81
N VAL A 37 -5.33 -2.67 -6.19
CA VAL A 37 -4.82 -2.78 -7.56
C VAL A 37 -4.65 -4.24 -7.97
N VAL A 38 -3.99 -5.04 -7.13
CA VAL A 38 -3.74 -6.47 -7.35
C VAL A 38 -5.06 -7.23 -7.54
N LYS A 39 -6.10 -6.88 -6.76
CA LYS A 39 -7.45 -7.47 -6.87
C LYS A 39 -8.31 -6.86 -7.99
N LYS A 40 -7.76 -6.02 -8.86
CA LYS A 40 -8.49 -5.32 -9.94
C LYS A 40 -9.74 -4.56 -9.44
N VAL A 41 -9.74 -4.13 -8.17
CA VAL A 41 -10.76 -3.22 -7.64
C VAL A 41 -10.48 -1.81 -8.13
N LEU A 42 -9.20 -1.43 -8.16
CA LEU A 42 -8.70 -0.26 -8.85
C LEU A 42 -7.88 -0.71 -10.06
N ALA A 43 -7.99 0.02 -11.16
CA ALA A 43 -7.12 -0.11 -12.31
C ALA A 43 -5.98 0.89 -12.20
N LEU A 44 -4.81 0.53 -12.71
CA LEU A 44 -3.62 1.38 -12.72
C LEU A 44 -3.00 1.34 -14.12
N GLU A 45 -2.79 2.52 -14.69
CA GLU A 45 -2.16 2.71 -15.99
C GLU A 45 -1.01 3.71 -15.86
N PHE A 46 0.17 3.37 -16.39
CA PHE A 46 1.30 4.29 -16.46
C PHE A 46 1.31 4.97 -17.83
N ARG A 47 1.38 6.30 -17.84
CA ARG A 47 1.38 7.11 -19.07
C ARG A 47 2.64 7.96 -19.14
N GLU A 48 3.27 7.97 -20.31
CA GLU A 48 4.38 8.88 -20.58
C GLU A 48 3.86 10.32 -20.59
N MET A 49 4.57 11.21 -19.90
CA MET A 49 4.25 12.64 -19.84
C MET A 49 5.36 13.42 -20.55
N GLU A 50 4.99 14.39 -21.38
CA GLU A 50 5.97 15.19 -22.12
C GLU A 50 6.84 15.99 -21.15
N GLY A 51 8.16 15.72 -21.17
CA GLY A 51 9.14 16.40 -20.31
C GLY A 51 9.40 15.74 -18.96
N GLU A 52 8.83 14.56 -18.68
CA GLU A 52 9.16 13.76 -17.50
C GLU A 52 9.96 12.50 -17.88
N ASP A 53 10.98 12.18 -17.08
CA ASP A 53 11.85 11.01 -17.31
C ASP A 53 11.16 9.68 -16.93
N ASN A 54 10.07 9.73 -16.17
CA ASN A 54 9.33 8.55 -15.71
C ASN A 54 7.84 8.68 -16.06
N PRO A 55 7.16 7.57 -16.41
CA PRO A 55 5.74 7.60 -16.65
C PRO A 55 4.97 7.81 -15.34
N LEU A 56 3.88 8.58 -15.40
CA LEU A 56 3.03 8.87 -14.25
C LEU A 56 1.90 7.83 -14.15
N GLY A 57 1.67 7.30 -12.95
CA GLY A 57 0.58 6.37 -12.67
C GLY A 57 -0.78 7.07 -12.58
N TYR A 58 -1.79 6.54 -13.27
CA TYR A 58 -3.18 6.97 -13.22
C TYR A 58 -4.07 5.84 -12.71
N VAL A 59 -4.96 6.17 -11.76
CA VAL A 59 -5.82 5.22 -11.06
C VAL A 59 -7.28 5.50 -11.38
N SER A 60 -7.99 4.45 -11.80
CA SER A 60 -9.42 4.48 -12.12
C SER A 60 -10.13 3.25 -11.55
N ARG A 61 -11.43 3.09 -11.85
CA ARG A 61 -12.19 1.91 -11.41
C ARG A 61 -11.71 0.66 -12.13
N GLY A 62 -11.38 -0.36 -11.37
CA GLY A 62 -11.09 -1.69 -11.91
C GLY A 62 -12.35 -2.48 -12.20
N VAL A 63 -12.19 -3.59 -12.93
CA VAL A 63 -13.29 -4.48 -13.36
C VAL A 63 -14.07 -5.07 -12.19
N LEU A 64 -13.45 -5.24 -11.02
CA LEU A 64 -14.11 -5.78 -9.83
C LEU A 64 -14.71 -4.71 -8.91
N TYR A 65 -14.55 -3.41 -9.21
CA TYR A 65 -14.98 -2.32 -8.33
C TYR A 65 -16.44 -2.45 -7.88
N SER A 66 -17.36 -2.69 -8.83
CA SER A 66 -18.81 -2.68 -8.57
C SER A 66 -19.31 -3.87 -7.75
N THR A 67 -18.58 -4.99 -7.75
CA THR A 67 -18.94 -6.22 -7.05
C THR A 67 -18.14 -6.44 -5.77
N TYR A 68 -17.12 -5.62 -5.53
CA TYR A 68 -16.20 -5.78 -4.41
C TYR A 68 -16.82 -5.26 -3.10
N SER A 69 -16.83 -6.11 -2.07
CA SER A 69 -17.22 -5.74 -0.72
C SER A 69 -16.03 -5.17 0.04
N SER A 70 -15.90 -3.84 0.04
CA SER A 70 -14.78 -3.15 0.68
C SER A 70 -14.80 -3.23 2.21
N ALA A 71 -13.64 -3.39 2.82
CA ALA A 71 -13.44 -3.12 4.23
C ALA A 71 -13.51 -1.61 4.52
N PRO A 72 -13.86 -1.20 5.76
CA PRO A 72 -14.02 0.20 6.12
C PRO A 72 -12.79 1.07 5.81
N PHE A 73 -11.58 0.58 6.07
CA PHE A 73 -10.34 1.31 5.84
C PHE A 73 -9.97 1.47 4.36
N GLU A 74 -10.48 0.61 3.47
CA GLU A 74 -10.25 0.72 2.03
C GLU A 74 -11.02 1.92 1.42
N ASN A 75 -12.06 2.41 2.11
CA ASN A 75 -12.86 3.55 1.65
C ASN A 75 -12.07 4.86 1.60
N VAL A 76 -10.88 4.94 2.18
CA VAL A 76 -10.00 6.10 2.00
C VAL A 76 -9.58 6.27 0.54
N PHE A 77 -9.51 5.16 -0.21
CA PHE A 77 -9.28 5.16 -1.66
C PHE A 77 -10.59 5.05 -2.45
N LEU A 78 -11.47 4.13 -2.05
CA LEU A 78 -12.58 3.74 -2.92
C LEU A 78 -13.70 4.77 -3.02
N SER A 79 -13.93 5.60 -2.01
CA SER A 79 -15.13 6.46 -1.99
C SER A 79 -15.18 7.49 -3.12
N HIS A 80 -14.03 7.87 -3.67
CA HIS A 80 -13.91 8.91 -4.69
C HIS A 80 -14.53 8.47 -6.02
N PHE A 81 -14.46 7.17 -6.31
CA PHE A 81 -14.94 6.58 -7.57
C PHE A 81 -16.41 6.14 -7.53
N ARG A 82 -17.15 6.45 -6.45
CA ARG A 82 -18.53 5.94 -6.26
C ARG A 82 -19.55 6.55 -7.21
N PHE A 83 -19.38 7.83 -7.55
CA PHE A 83 -20.40 8.62 -8.25
C PHE A 83 -20.08 8.84 -9.73
N ASP A 84 -18.81 8.79 -10.09
CA ASP A 84 -18.33 9.00 -11.45
C ASP A 84 -17.48 7.80 -11.84
N SER A 85 -17.94 7.06 -12.87
CA SER A 85 -17.24 5.88 -13.37
C SER A 85 -15.99 6.21 -14.16
N ASP A 86 -15.92 7.43 -14.69
CA ASP A 86 -14.90 7.88 -15.63
C ASP A 86 -13.85 8.72 -14.92
N LEU A 87 -14.04 8.97 -13.61
CA LEU A 87 -13.10 9.67 -12.77
C LEU A 87 -11.79 8.90 -12.66
N GLU A 88 -10.72 9.64 -12.87
CA GLU A 88 -9.34 9.17 -12.77
C GLU A 88 -8.53 10.14 -11.91
N TYR A 89 -7.58 9.61 -11.16
CA TYR A 89 -6.61 10.39 -10.41
C TYR A 89 -5.21 9.99 -10.80
N ASP A 90 -4.30 10.95 -10.93
CA ASP A 90 -2.88 10.62 -10.82
C ASP A 90 -2.60 10.03 -9.43
N LEU A 91 -1.70 9.07 -9.38
CA LEU A 91 -1.39 8.30 -8.19
C LEU A 91 -0.89 9.17 -7.02
N PRO A 92 -0.02 10.17 -7.22
CA PRO A 92 0.34 11.13 -6.17
C PRO A 92 -0.87 11.87 -5.57
N SER A 93 -1.79 12.37 -6.41
CA SER A 93 -3.01 13.04 -5.95
C SER A 93 -3.91 12.09 -5.16
N LEU A 94 -4.08 10.85 -5.61
CA LEU A 94 -4.86 9.84 -4.89
C LEU A 94 -4.23 9.53 -3.52
N ALA A 95 -2.92 9.37 -3.44
CA ALA A 95 -2.20 9.14 -2.19
C ALA A 95 -2.40 10.29 -1.19
N LYS A 96 -2.30 11.54 -1.67
CA LYS A 96 -2.57 12.74 -0.88
C LYS A 96 -3.99 12.76 -0.33
N VAL A 97 -4.99 12.51 -1.16
CA VAL A 97 -6.40 12.49 -0.76
C VAL A 97 -6.66 11.38 0.26
N ALA A 98 -6.11 10.18 0.02
CA ALA A 98 -6.25 9.06 0.94
C ALA A 98 -5.63 9.35 2.31
N TYR A 99 -4.43 9.96 2.36
CA TYR A 99 -3.81 10.39 3.60
C TYR A 99 -4.67 11.40 4.36
N GLN A 100 -5.13 12.46 3.68
CA GLN A 100 -5.97 13.49 4.30
C GLN A 100 -7.26 12.90 4.88
N LYS A 101 -7.87 11.95 4.19
CA LYS A 101 -9.11 11.29 4.62
C LYS A 101 -8.88 10.25 5.73
N ALA A 102 -7.74 9.59 5.74
CA ALA A 102 -7.36 8.65 6.77
C ALA A 102 -7.00 9.33 8.10
N GLU A 103 -6.83 10.66 8.09
CA GLU A 103 -6.46 11.54 9.20
C GLU A 103 -5.10 11.20 9.79
N LYS A 104 -5.05 10.23 10.71
CA LYS A 104 -3.86 9.85 11.47
C LYS A 104 -3.86 8.35 11.75
N MET A 105 -2.66 7.81 11.95
CA MET A 105 -2.40 6.39 12.24
C MET A 105 -3.36 5.79 13.29
N GLY A 106 -3.53 6.46 14.42
CA GLY A 106 -4.41 5.99 15.50
C GLY A 106 -5.88 5.93 15.09
N THR A 107 -6.38 6.94 14.36
CA THR A 107 -7.74 6.93 13.82
C THR A 107 -7.88 5.78 12.83
N PHE A 108 -6.95 5.69 11.88
CA PHE A 108 -6.97 4.68 10.83
C PHE A 108 -7.03 3.25 11.39
N VAL A 109 -6.14 2.94 12.35
CA VAL A 109 -6.07 1.62 12.96
C VAL A 109 -7.28 1.34 13.85
N PHE A 110 -7.64 2.24 14.77
CA PHE A 110 -8.66 1.94 15.79
C PHE A 110 -10.10 2.24 15.38
N HIS A 111 -10.34 3.04 14.34
CA HIS A 111 -11.68 3.36 13.84
C HIS A 111 -12.01 2.69 12.52
N TYR A 112 -11.02 2.47 11.63
CA TYR A 112 -11.28 1.86 10.32
C TYR A 112 -10.81 0.40 10.26
N MET A 113 -9.56 0.08 10.60
CA MET A 113 -9.06 -1.31 10.54
C MET A 113 -9.64 -2.20 11.63
N ALA A 114 -9.79 -1.67 12.85
CA ALA A 114 -10.37 -2.36 14.00
C ALA A 114 -11.88 -2.65 13.88
N GLN A 115 -12.47 -2.51 12.69
CA GLN A 115 -13.79 -3.06 12.40
C GLN A 115 -13.71 -4.50 11.89
N GLY A 116 -12.53 -4.96 11.45
CA GLY A 116 -12.25 -6.36 11.12
C GLY A 116 -11.93 -7.19 12.36
N GLU A 117 -12.50 -8.39 12.48
CA GLU A 117 -12.35 -9.25 13.66
C GLU A 117 -10.89 -9.67 13.91
N MET A 118 -10.11 -9.86 12.84
CA MET A 118 -8.74 -10.39 12.95
C MET A 118 -7.79 -9.41 13.64
N VAL A 119 -7.71 -8.16 13.17
CA VAL A 119 -6.77 -7.16 13.72
C VAL A 119 -7.11 -6.81 15.16
N VAL A 120 -8.40 -6.59 15.47
CA VAL A 120 -8.81 -6.21 16.83
C VAL A 120 -8.34 -7.20 17.87
N SER A 121 -8.50 -8.49 17.58
CA SER A 121 -8.10 -9.57 18.49
C SER A 121 -6.59 -9.66 18.69
N CYS A 122 -5.79 -9.07 17.81
CA CYS A 122 -4.33 -9.07 17.88
C CYS A 122 -3.76 -7.87 18.66
N LEU A 123 -4.53 -6.80 18.83
CA LEU A 123 -4.07 -5.56 19.45
C LEU A 123 -4.34 -5.51 20.95
N LYS A 124 -3.46 -4.83 21.70
CA LYS A 124 -3.74 -4.38 23.07
C LYS A 124 -4.64 -3.16 22.99
N VAL A 125 -5.94 -3.36 23.15
CA VAL A 125 -6.93 -2.28 23.11
C VAL A 125 -7.15 -1.74 24.53
N GLY A 126 -6.66 -0.54 24.79
CA GLY A 126 -6.98 0.23 25.99
C GLY A 126 -7.20 1.70 25.66
N PHE A 127 -7.80 2.45 26.59
CA PHE A 127 -8.16 3.85 26.40
C PHE A 127 -6.95 4.71 25.99
N TRP A 128 -5.83 4.56 26.69
CA TRP A 128 -4.60 5.31 26.42
C TRP A 128 -3.91 4.91 25.11
N GLN A 129 -4.04 3.64 24.70
CA GLN A 129 -3.51 3.17 23.42
C GLN A 129 -4.26 3.81 22.25
N LYS A 130 -5.59 3.95 22.35
CA LYS A 130 -6.40 4.66 21.35
C LYS A 130 -6.09 6.15 21.30
N LEU A 131 -5.91 6.78 22.46
CA LEU A 131 -5.66 8.21 22.56
C LEU A 131 -4.24 8.61 22.12
N LEU A 132 -3.22 7.82 22.50
CA LEU A 132 -1.81 8.11 22.22
C LEU A 132 -1.32 7.49 20.90
N GLY A 133 -2.16 6.77 20.17
CA GLY A 133 -1.76 6.07 18.94
C GLY A 133 -0.70 4.97 19.15
N ASN A 134 -0.50 4.52 20.39
CA ASN A 134 0.52 3.53 20.73
C ASN A 134 0.02 2.12 20.44
N ILE A 135 0.19 1.68 19.20
CA ILE A 135 -0.23 0.37 18.72
C ILE A 135 0.75 -0.69 19.23
N ARG A 136 0.20 -1.73 19.87
CA ARG A 136 0.97 -2.86 20.38
C ARG A 136 0.19 -4.14 20.25
N LEU A 137 0.88 -5.22 19.91
CA LEU A 137 0.32 -6.56 19.93
C LEU A 137 0.07 -7.06 21.36
N ASN A 138 -0.99 -7.85 21.51
CA ASN A 138 -1.22 -8.70 22.67
C ASN A 138 -0.59 -10.10 22.43
N GLU A 139 -0.74 -11.03 23.38
CA GLU A 139 -0.16 -12.38 23.22
C GLU A 139 -0.75 -13.16 22.03
N HIS A 140 -2.03 -12.93 21.71
CA HIS A 140 -2.65 -13.51 20.52
C HIS A 140 -2.01 -12.92 19.25
N GLY A 141 -1.84 -11.60 19.19
CA GLY A 141 -1.16 -10.92 18.09
C GLY A 141 0.28 -11.40 17.89
N GLU A 142 1.04 -11.63 18.96
CA GLU A 142 2.39 -12.18 18.87
C GLU A 142 2.41 -13.61 18.28
N ARG A 143 1.41 -14.44 18.62
CA ARG A 143 1.25 -15.76 17.99
C ARG A 143 0.88 -15.65 16.51
N GLN A 144 0.00 -14.72 16.14
CA GLN A 144 -0.36 -14.50 14.73
C GLN A 144 0.82 -13.95 13.93
N ARG A 145 1.60 -13.04 14.51
CA ARG A 145 2.84 -12.55 13.91
C ARG A 145 3.79 -13.69 13.56
N LYS A 146 4.02 -14.62 14.49
CA LYS A 146 4.86 -15.80 14.22
C LYS A 146 4.28 -16.66 13.09
N LYS A 147 2.97 -16.90 13.07
CA LYS A 147 2.31 -17.66 11.99
C LYS A 147 2.43 -16.97 10.63
N LEU A 148 2.32 -15.64 10.56
CA LEU A 148 2.51 -14.87 9.33
C LEU A 148 3.95 -15.01 8.84
N GLN A 149 4.94 -14.86 9.73
CA GLN A 149 6.36 -15.04 9.39
C GLN A 149 6.64 -16.46 8.87
N ASP A 150 6.14 -17.48 9.57
CA ASP A 150 6.27 -18.88 9.17
C ASP A 150 5.61 -19.14 7.80
N ALA A 151 4.45 -18.55 7.54
CA ALA A 151 3.74 -18.67 6.26
C ALA A 151 4.49 -17.97 5.11
N LEU A 152 5.03 -16.78 5.32
CA LEU A 152 5.83 -16.05 4.33
C LEU A 152 7.13 -16.79 4.02
N HIS A 153 7.85 -17.28 5.03
CA HIS A 153 9.04 -18.10 4.83
C HIS A 153 8.75 -19.38 4.05
N TYR A 154 7.64 -20.05 4.38
CA TYR A 154 7.21 -21.25 3.65
C TYR A 154 6.93 -20.94 2.18
N LEU A 155 6.23 -19.83 1.89
CA LEU A 155 5.93 -19.37 0.55
C LEU A 155 7.22 -19.16 -0.27
N VAL A 156 8.18 -18.42 0.29
CA VAL A 156 9.49 -18.16 -0.35
C VAL A 156 10.26 -19.46 -0.64
N ALA A 157 10.20 -20.42 0.28
CA ALA A 157 10.93 -21.67 0.15
C ALA A 157 10.31 -22.62 -0.89
N SER A 158 8.98 -22.66 -1.01
CA SER A 158 8.28 -23.62 -1.88
C SER A 158 8.04 -23.09 -3.30
N LEU A 159 7.76 -21.79 -3.44
CA LEU A 159 7.35 -21.19 -4.73
C LEU A 159 8.27 -21.49 -5.92
N PRO A 160 9.63 -21.45 -5.81
CA PRO A 160 10.49 -21.67 -6.98
C PRO A 160 10.35 -23.07 -7.61
N ALA A 161 10.24 -24.11 -6.77
CA ALA A 161 10.04 -25.48 -7.26
C ALA A 161 8.61 -25.67 -7.77
N ASP A 162 7.63 -25.21 -6.98
CA ASP A 162 6.21 -25.34 -7.30
C ASP A 162 5.84 -24.62 -8.60
N LEU A 163 6.48 -23.50 -8.93
CA LEU A 163 6.18 -22.73 -10.15
C LEU A 163 6.65 -23.45 -11.41
N SER A 164 7.76 -24.19 -11.33
CA SER A 164 8.30 -24.95 -12.45
C SER A 164 7.48 -26.22 -12.72
N GLU A 165 6.99 -26.87 -11.66
CA GLU A 165 6.26 -28.14 -11.76
C GLU A 165 4.74 -27.94 -11.91
N HIS A 166 4.17 -26.90 -11.28
CA HIS A 166 2.73 -26.68 -11.13
C HIS A 166 2.31 -25.19 -11.26
N PRO A 167 2.59 -24.53 -12.40
CA PRO A 167 2.39 -23.08 -12.57
C PRO A 167 0.95 -22.61 -12.34
N GLU A 168 -0.06 -23.38 -12.77
CA GLU A 168 -1.47 -23.02 -12.55
C GLU A 168 -1.87 -23.06 -11.07
N ALA A 169 -1.36 -24.03 -10.30
CA ALA A 169 -1.64 -24.15 -8.87
C ALA A 169 -0.99 -23.01 -8.10
N VAL A 170 0.25 -22.66 -8.46
CA VAL A 170 0.94 -21.49 -7.91
C VAL A 170 0.20 -20.21 -8.25
N THR A 171 -0.27 -20.05 -9.49
CA THR A 171 -1.06 -18.88 -9.90
C THR A 171 -2.30 -18.73 -9.01
N LYS A 172 -3.09 -19.79 -8.83
CA LYS A 172 -4.28 -19.78 -7.96
C LYS A 172 -3.93 -19.47 -6.50
N LEU A 173 -2.80 -19.97 -6.01
CA LEU A 173 -2.31 -19.64 -4.68
C LEU A 173 -2.00 -18.14 -4.56
N LEU A 174 -1.22 -17.59 -5.50
CA LEU A 174 -0.86 -16.16 -5.52
C LEU A 174 -2.09 -15.27 -5.62
N GLN A 175 -3.07 -15.66 -6.44
CA GLN A 175 -4.38 -15.01 -6.52
C GLN A 175 -5.11 -15.01 -5.18
N SER A 176 -5.04 -16.11 -4.44
CA SER A 176 -5.73 -16.26 -3.15
C SER A 176 -5.09 -15.46 -2.03
N ILE A 177 -3.75 -15.33 -2.01
CA ILE A 177 -3.05 -14.52 -1.00
C ILE A 177 -3.11 -13.01 -1.32
N GLY A 178 -3.42 -12.63 -2.56
CA GLY A 178 -3.62 -11.24 -2.94
C GLY A 178 -2.37 -10.37 -2.74
N GLY A 179 -2.57 -9.16 -2.23
CA GLY A 179 -1.46 -8.24 -1.98
C GLY A 179 -0.51 -8.68 -0.84
N ASN A 180 -0.78 -9.77 -0.12
CA ASN A 180 0.10 -10.21 0.98
C ASN A 180 1.47 -10.68 0.48
N LEU A 181 1.61 -11.04 -0.80
CA LEU A 181 2.90 -11.35 -1.41
C LEU A 181 3.90 -10.17 -1.28
N TYR A 182 3.40 -8.93 -1.41
CA TYR A 182 4.23 -7.73 -1.40
C TYR A 182 4.75 -7.35 -0.01
N LEU A 183 4.26 -8.00 1.05
CA LEU A 183 4.83 -7.86 2.39
C LEU A 183 6.26 -8.40 2.48
N LEU A 184 6.65 -9.27 1.55
CA LEU A 184 8.04 -9.70 1.43
C LEU A 184 8.98 -8.53 1.18
N GLU A 185 8.54 -7.43 0.56
CA GLU A 185 9.43 -6.26 0.37
C GLU A 185 9.87 -5.67 1.72
N ALA A 186 8.94 -5.49 2.66
CA ALA A 186 9.25 -4.95 3.98
C ALA A 186 9.99 -5.95 4.88
N TYR A 187 9.70 -7.25 4.74
CA TYR A 187 10.16 -8.28 5.66
C TYR A 187 11.42 -9.04 5.19
N ASP A 188 11.52 -9.32 3.89
CA ASP A 188 12.64 -10.02 3.25
C ASP A 188 12.80 -9.59 1.78
N LYS A 189 13.36 -8.40 1.59
CA LYS A 189 13.58 -7.78 0.28
C LYS A 189 14.32 -8.70 -0.70
N SER A 190 15.28 -9.50 -0.20
CA SER A 190 16.06 -10.41 -1.05
C SER A 190 15.19 -11.50 -1.65
N SER A 191 14.26 -12.05 -0.86
CA SER A 191 13.28 -13.03 -1.31
C SER A 191 12.24 -12.42 -2.24
N PHE A 192 11.82 -11.18 -1.97
CA PHE A 192 10.93 -10.45 -2.88
C PHE A 192 11.55 -10.24 -4.27
N GLU A 193 12.81 -9.76 -4.33
CA GLU A 193 13.53 -9.56 -5.60
C GLU A 193 13.73 -10.88 -6.35
N ARG A 194 14.11 -11.95 -5.64
CA ARG A 194 14.26 -13.28 -6.23
C ARG A 194 12.95 -13.80 -6.83
N LEU A 195 11.85 -13.72 -6.09
CA LEU A 195 10.54 -14.15 -6.58
C LEU A 195 10.07 -13.28 -7.75
N SER A 196 10.28 -11.97 -7.68
CA SER A 196 9.93 -11.05 -8.77
C SER A 196 10.68 -11.38 -10.06
N GLY A 197 11.97 -11.70 -9.98
CA GLY A 197 12.76 -12.16 -11.12
C GLY A 197 12.18 -13.44 -11.75
N ILE A 198 11.87 -14.43 -10.90
CA ILE A 198 11.23 -15.67 -11.35
C ILE A 198 9.89 -15.38 -12.03
N PHE A 199 9.05 -14.51 -11.47
CA PHE A 199 7.76 -14.17 -12.08
C PHE A 199 7.92 -13.46 -13.43
N SER A 200 8.91 -12.56 -13.56
CA SER A 200 9.21 -11.90 -14.84
C SER A 200 9.70 -12.88 -15.91
N GLU A 201 10.48 -13.89 -15.53
CA GLU A 201 10.97 -14.93 -16.46
C GLU A 201 9.84 -15.84 -16.94
N VAL A 202 8.88 -16.18 -16.08
CA VAL A 202 7.71 -17.00 -16.45
C VAL A 202 6.65 -16.18 -17.18
N GLU A 203 6.66 -14.83 -17.05
CA GLU A 203 5.71 -13.93 -17.70
C GLU A 203 5.79 -13.94 -19.25
N ASP A 204 6.92 -14.33 -19.82
CA ASP A 204 7.15 -14.25 -21.27
C ASP A 204 6.48 -15.37 -22.10
N GLU A 205 6.05 -16.48 -21.50
CA GLU A 205 5.49 -17.62 -22.26
C GLU A 205 4.06 -18.04 -21.84
N HIS A 206 3.68 -17.90 -20.57
CA HIS A 206 2.41 -18.43 -20.04
C HIS A 206 1.44 -17.34 -19.52
N TYR A 207 1.95 -16.25 -18.93
CA TYR A 207 1.09 -15.26 -18.26
C TYR A 207 0.53 -14.15 -19.16
N ARG A 208 1.08 -13.92 -20.37
CA ARG A 208 0.43 -13.02 -21.35
C ARG A 208 -1.00 -13.49 -21.68
N GLN A 209 -1.25 -14.79 -21.66
CA GLN A 209 -2.59 -15.37 -21.85
C GLN A 209 -3.50 -15.21 -20.61
N LEU A 210 -2.93 -15.27 -19.40
CA LEU A 210 -3.66 -15.06 -18.13
C LEU A 210 -3.99 -13.59 -17.85
N ARG A 211 -3.16 -12.63 -18.30
CA ARG A 211 -3.49 -11.19 -18.32
C ARG A 211 -4.67 -10.88 -19.25
N ALA A 212 -4.81 -11.63 -20.35
CA ALA A 212 -5.88 -11.47 -21.33
C ALA A 212 -7.18 -12.17 -20.94
N GLN A 213 -7.12 -13.19 -20.07
CA GLN A 213 -8.32 -13.74 -19.45
C GLN A 213 -8.77 -12.86 -18.29
N ASP A 214 -10.08 -12.82 -18.09
CA ASP A 214 -10.88 -12.11 -17.10
C ASP A 214 -10.57 -12.53 -15.62
N SER A 215 -9.34 -12.93 -15.35
CA SER A 215 -8.85 -13.28 -14.03
C SER A 215 -8.88 -12.04 -13.14
N GLY A 216 -9.55 -12.10 -11.99
CA GLY A 216 -9.69 -10.97 -11.06
C GLY A 216 -8.39 -10.51 -10.37
N PHE A 217 -7.22 -10.86 -10.89
CA PHE A 217 -5.92 -10.65 -10.27
C PHE A 217 -4.89 -10.12 -11.27
N VAL A 218 -4.10 -9.13 -10.87
CA VAL A 218 -2.91 -8.66 -11.61
C VAL A 218 -1.68 -8.98 -10.79
N PHE A 219 -0.73 -9.67 -11.43
CA PHE A 219 0.62 -9.71 -10.90
C PHE A 219 1.28 -8.36 -11.15
N VAL A 220 1.54 -7.61 -10.09
CA VAL A 220 2.34 -6.39 -10.11
C VAL A 220 3.80 -6.83 -9.99
N ASP A 221 4.56 -6.75 -11.08
CA ASP A 221 5.99 -7.07 -11.05
C ASP A 221 6.78 -6.06 -10.20
N SER A 222 8.07 -6.31 -10.00
CA SER A 222 8.90 -5.44 -9.18
C SER A 222 9.00 -4.02 -9.74
N ALA A 223 9.07 -3.85 -11.06
CA ALA A 223 9.17 -2.53 -11.67
C ALA A 223 7.88 -1.72 -11.45
N VAL A 224 6.72 -2.34 -11.68
CA VAL A 224 5.40 -1.72 -11.44
C VAL A 224 5.21 -1.44 -9.95
N PHE A 225 5.62 -2.35 -9.06
CA PHE A 225 5.57 -2.14 -7.61
C PHE A 225 6.39 -0.92 -7.18
N TRP A 226 7.62 -0.78 -7.71
CA TRP A 226 8.47 0.37 -7.42
C TRP A 226 7.92 1.67 -8.01
N ALA A 227 7.33 1.63 -9.20
CA ALA A 227 6.67 2.78 -9.79
C ALA A 227 5.47 3.24 -8.94
N ILE A 228 4.62 2.31 -8.51
CA ILE A 228 3.52 2.60 -7.55
C ILE A 228 4.09 3.24 -6.29
N THR A 229 5.13 2.64 -5.73
CA THR A 229 5.72 3.11 -4.46
C THR A 229 6.27 4.52 -4.58
N SER A 230 7.01 4.80 -5.66
CA SER A 230 7.61 6.12 -5.91
C SER A 230 6.54 7.21 -6.02
N ASP A 231 5.55 6.99 -6.87
CA ASP A 231 4.46 7.95 -7.10
C ASP A 231 3.62 8.14 -5.83
N PHE A 232 3.30 7.04 -5.15
CA PHE A 232 2.54 7.07 -3.89
C PHE A 232 3.28 7.86 -2.81
N ASP A 233 4.57 7.58 -2.62
CA ASP A 233 5.40 8.24 -1.61
C ASP A 233 5.51 9.73 -1.88
N SER A 234 5.66 10.15 -3.14
CA SER A 234 5.71 11.56 -3.52
C SER A 234 4.44 12.31 -3.11
N GLY A 235 3.27 11.72 -3.35
CA GLY A 235 1.97 12.28 -2.96
C GLY A 235 1.78 12.33 -1.45
N TYR A 236 2.14 11.25 -0.75
CA TYR A 236 2.08 11.18 0.70
C TYR A 236 3.01 12.19 1.38
N ASP A 237 4.25 12.30 0.95
CA ASP A 237 5.27 13.15 1.57
C ASP A 237 4.92 14.64 1.35
N SER A 238 4.36 14.99 0.18
CA SER A 238 3.78 16.32 -0.07
C SER A 238 2.62 16.65 0.87
N ALA A 239 1.73 15.69 1.12
CA ALA A 239 0.58 15.89 1.99
C ALA A 239 0.96 16.01 3.47
N SER A 240 1.84 15.12 3.94
CA SER A 240 2.26 15.04 5.34
C SER A 240 3.16 16.20 5.77
N SER A 241 4.01 16.71 4.88
CA SER A 241 4.81 17.93 5.13
C SER A 241 3.95 19.19 5.33
N THR A 242 2.73 19.22 4.78
CA THR A 242 1.79 20.34 4.94
C THR A 242 1.01 20.28 6.27
N HIS A 243 1.07 19.15 6.98
CA HIS A 243 0.35 18.90 8.25
C HIS A 243 1.29 18.80 9.46
N GLY A 244 2.46 19.43 9.38
CA GLY A 244 3.44 19.49 10.48
C GLY A 244 2.78 19.77 11.84
N ASP A 245 2.72 18.73 12.66
CA ASP A 245 2.44 18.83 14.09
C ASP A 245 3.41 19.87 14.68
N GLY A 246 2.85 20.92 15.28
CA GLY A 246 3.63 22.00 15.87
C GLY A 246 4.56 21.49 16.98
N GLY A 247 5.86 21.75 16.81
CA GLY A 247 6.87 21.49 17.84
C GLY A 247 8.29 21.82 17.41
N SER A 248 8.72 23.05 17.73
CA SER A 248 10.12 23.56 17.82
C SER A 248 10.94 23.74 16.53
N GLY A 249 11.21 24.99 16.15
CA GLY A 249 12.39 25.30 15.33
C GLY A 249 12.41 26.56 14.46
N CYS A 250 11.49 27.53 14.58
CA CYS A 250 11.71 28.86 13.98
C CYS A 250 12.62 29.69 14.89
N GLY A 251 13.92 29.43 14.80
CA GLY A 251 15.00 30.24 15.35
C GLY A 251 16.21 30.11 14.43
N GLY A 252 16.47 31.14 13.63
CA GLY A 252 17.52 31.12 12.62
C GLY A 252 17.48 32.34 11.72
N ASP A 253 17.60 33.52 12.34
CA ASP A 253 17.89 34.78 11.67
C ASP A 253 19.23 34.66 10.92
N SER A 254 19.26 34.97 9.62
CA SER A 254 20.34 35.72 8.93
C SER A 254 20.26 35.56 7.41
N GLY A 255 19.99 36.67 6.70
CA GLY A 255 20.07 36.67 5.24
C GLY A 255 19.42 37.82 4.47
N CYS A 256 18.98 38.89 5.11
CA CYS A 256 18.72 40.16 4.40
C CYS A 256 20.04 40.92 4.24
N SER A 257 20.44 41.19 3.00
CA SER A 257 21.40 42.24 2.62
C SER A 257 21.21 42.59 1.13
N GLY A 258 20.37 43.59 0.83
CA GLY A 258 20.78 44.82 0.10
C GLY A 258 20.58 44.70 -1.41
N CYS A 259 20.08 45.65 -2.20
CA CYS A 259 19.84 47.11 -2.14
C CYS A 259 18.72 47.38 -3.19
N GLY A 260 17.87 48.41 -3.22
CA GLY A 260 17.94 49.82 -2.82
C GLY A 260 17.31 50.66 -3.95
N GLY A 261 16.47 51.66 -3.64
CA GLY A 261 15.95 52.66 -4.59
C GLY A 261 14.43 52.85 -4.53
N CYS A 262 13.87 53.59 -3.56
CA CYS A 262 13.67 55.05 -3.51
C CYS A 262 12.65 55.65 -4.50
N GLY A 263 11.54 56.15 -3.92
CA GLY A 263 10.74 57.30 -4.38
C GLY A 263 9.61 56.97 -5.38
N GLY A 264 8.37 57.42 -5.25
CA GLY A 264 7.81 58.54 -4.49
C GLY A 264 7.08 59.50 -5.44
N CYS A 265 5.84 59.86 -5.08
CA CYS A 265 4.91 60.80 -5.75
C CYS A 265 4.29 60.28 -7.07
N GLY A 266 2.97 60.35 -7.29
CA GLY A 266 2.05 61.43 -6.96
C GLY A 266 1.82 62.24 -8.24
N GLY A 267 0.70 61.97 -8.92
CA GLY A 267 0.27 62.59 -10.18
C GLY A 267 -0.84 61.79 -10.85
#